data_AF-A0A2J6SAH0-F1
#
_entry.id   AF-A0A2J6SAH0-F1
#
_cell.length_a   1.000
_cell.length_b   1.000
_cell.length_c   1.000
_cell.angle_alpha   90.00
_cell.angle_beta   90.00
_cell.angle_gamma   90.00
#
_symmetry.space_group_name_H-M   'P 1'
#
loop_
_entity.id
_entity.type
_entity.pdbx_description
1 polymer ?
#
loop_
_entity_poly.entity_id
_entity_poly.type
_entity_poly.pdbx_seq_one_letter_code
_entity_poly.pdbx_strand_id
1 'polypeptide(L)'
;MGGITLKSSLGVIFAITSQISFITAAPTTDSASTSLPIVDLGVSLIQATSNSSGPHPYFNFSNIRYAQPPIGQLRFDAPVAPTVRNSTVNDGQQGVICPQANPGWFAGAKIWLATQNISLLSTGPFTVSDIPAPDPRTSEDCLFLDVVVPESIFTKN
;
A
#
# COMPACT_ATOMS: atom_id res chain seq x y z
N MET A 1 -91.28 -13.03 48.13
CA MET A 1 -90.47 -13.03 46.89
C MET A 1 -89.01 -12.97 47.30
N GLY A 2 -88.27 -14.06 47.15
CA GLY A 2 -86.89 -14.16 47.63
C GLY A 2 -86.34 -15.55 47.36
N GLY A 3 -86.02 -15.81 46.10
CA GLY A 3 -85.40 -17.05 45.65
C GLY A 3 -83.89 -16.89 45.49
N ILE A 4 -83.15 -17.75 46.16
CA ILE A 4 -81.70 -17.94 46.10
C ILE A 4 -81.32 -18.60 44.77
N THR A 5 -80.24 -18.19 44.08
CA THR A 5 -79.29 -19.14 43.44
C THR A 5 -77.94 -18.52 43.07
N LEU A 6 -76.87 -19.27 43.38
CA LEU A 6 -75.44 -19.11 43.06
C LEU A 6 -75.15 -19.08 41.55
N LYS A 7 -74.05 -18.42 41.14
CA LYS A 7 -73.39 -18.65 39.84
C LYS A 7 -71.89 -18.94 39.97
N SER A 8 -71.60 -20.23 39.74
CA SER A 8 -70.52 -20.87 38.97
C SER A 8 -69.29 -20.07 38.52
N SER A 9 -68.12 -20.64 38.81
CA SER A 9 -66.77 -20.25 38.39
C SER A 9 -66.40 -20.93 37.06
N LEU A 10 -65.72 -20.22 36.15
CA LEU A 10 -65.11 -20.80 34.94
C LEU A 10 -63.63 -20.40 34.88
N GLY A 11 -62.76 -21.40 34.97
CA GLY A 11 -61.30 -21.27 34.85
C GLY A 11 -60.84 -21.22 33.40
N VAL A 12 -59.74 -20.50 33.16
CA VAL A 12 -59.06 -20.41 31.85
C VAL A 12 -57.70 -21.13 31.95
N ILE A 13 -57.48 -22.09 31.07
CA ILE A 13 -56.25 -22.90 30.97
C ILE A 13 -55.30 -22.21 29.97
N PHE A 14 -54.07 -21.90 30.40
CA PHE A 14 -52.99 -21.43 29.51
C PHE A 14 -52.20 -22.64 28.99
N ALA A 15 -52.15 -22.82 27.67
CA ALA A 15 -51.28 -23.80 27.01
C ALA A 15 -49.95 -23.13 26.62
N ILE A 16 -48.82 -23.70 27.06
CA ILE A 16 -47.47 -23.24 26.72
C ILE A 16 -46.95 -24.11 25.57
N THR A 17 -46.71 -23.51 24.39
CA THR A 17 -46.11 -24.22 23.25
C THR A 17 -44.60 -23.95 23.22
N SER A 18 -43.79 -25.02 23.30
CA SER A 18 -42.34 -24.98 23.19
C SER A 18 -41.93 -25.03 21.71
N GLN A 19 -41.32 -23.95 21.20
CA GLN A 19 -40.77 -23.89 19.84
C GLN A 19 -39.27 -24.20 19.89
N ILE A 20 -38.81 -25.25 19.19
CA ILE A 20 -37.40 -25.60 19.02
C ILE A 20 -36.91 -24.94 17.71
N SER A 21 -36.06 -23.92 17.82
CA SER A 21 -35.42 -23.28 16.66
C SER A 21 -34.14 -24.02 16.29
N PHE A 22 -34.09 -24.60 15.09
CA PHE A 22 -32.87 -25.15 14.51
C PHE A 22 -32.04 -24.02 13.88
N ILE A 23 -30.85 -23.76 14.42
CA ILE A 23 -29.87 -22.85 13.81
C ILE A 23 -29.14 -23.65 12.72
N THR A 24 -29.52 -23.46 11.46
CA THR A 24 -28.73 -23.96 10.33
C THR A 24 -27.57 -23.01 10.09
N ALA A 25 -26.37 -23.42 10.49
CA ALA A 25 -25.14 -22.73 10.13
C ALA A 25 -24.94 -22.80 8.61
N ALA A 26 -25.02 -21.63 7.94
CA ALA A 26 -24.63 -21.52 6.55
C ALA A 26 -23.10 -21.65 6.45
N PRO A 27 -22.55 -22.41 5.49
CA PRO A 27 -21.12 -22.43 5.25
C PRO A 27 -20.68 -21.03 4.79
N THR A 28 -19.96 -20.32 5.65
CA THR A 28 -19.17 -19.15 5.24
C THR A 28 -18.06 -19.68 4.35
N THR A 29 -18.18 -19.48 3.03
CA THR A 29 -17.05 -19.63 2.13
C THR A 29 -16.02 -18.58 2.50
N ASP A 30 -15.07 -18.97 3.34
CA ASP A 30 -13.89 -18.18 3.65
C ASP A 30 -13.16 -17.98 2.31
N SER A 31 -13.31 -16.79 1.73
CA SER A 31 -12.58 -16.42 0.54
C SER A 31 -11.13 -16.26 0.99
N ALA A 32 -10.35 -17.33 0.87
CA ALA A 32 -8.93 -17.31 1.14
C ALA A 32 -8.29 -16.24 0.24
N SER A 33 -8.12 -15.03 0.77
CA SER A 33 -7.28 -14.03 0.14
C SER A 33 -5.88 -14.62 0.10
N THR A 34 -5.41 -15.01 -1.08
CA THR A 34 -4.03 -15.46 -1.25
C THR A 34 -3.11 -14.34 -0.77
N SER A 35 -2.53 -14.50 0.42
CA SER A 35 -1.62 -13.50 0.97
C SER A 35 -0.37 -13.45 0.09
N LEU A 36 -0.01 -12.26 -0.39
CA LEU A 36 1.20 -12.08 -1.19
C LEU A 36 2.44 -12.46 -0.38
N PRO A 37 3.50 -13.01 -1.01
CA PRO A 37 4.70 -13.43 -0.32
C PRO A 37 5.33 -12.32 0.53
N ILE A 38 5.79 -12.70 1.72
CA ILE A 38 6.61 -11.85 2.59
C ILE A 38 7.99 -12.48 2.71
N VAL A 39 9.03 -11.68 2.46
CA VAL A 39 10.43 -12.08 2.59
C VAL A 39 11.05 -11.35 3.78
N ASP A 40 11.70 -12.12 4.66
CA ASP A 40 12.50 -11.59 5.76
C ASP A 40 13.96 -11.45 5.32
N LEU A 41 14.45 -10.21 5.23
CA LEU A 41 15.83 -9.90 4.85
C LEU A 41 16.78 -9.77 6.06
N GLY A 42 16.34 -10.14 7.26
CA GLY A 42 17.08 -9.95 8.50
C GLY A 42 16.95 -8.53 9.07
N VAL A 43 16.95 -7.51 8.21
CA VAL A 43 16.79 -6.10 8.60
C VAL A 43 15.39 -5.53 8.36
N SER A 44 14.59 -6.16 7.50
CA SER A 44 13.24 -5.71 7.14
C SER A 44 12.37 -6.86 6.65
N LEU A 45 11.06 -6.75 6.89
CA LEU A 45 10.04 -7.62 6.29
C LEU A 45 9.47 -6.92 5.06
N ILE A 46 9.57 -7.54 3.88
CA ILE A 46 9.09 -6.96 2.62
C ILE A 46 8.00 -7.85 2.03
N GLN A 47 6.85 -7.26 1.72
CA GLN A 47 5.77 -7.93 1.01
C GLN A 47 5.86 -7.63 -0.49
N ALA A 48 5.63 -8.66 -1.30
CA ALA A 48 5.56 -8.51 -2.74
C ALA A 48 4.28 -7.78 -3.18
N THR A 49 4.35 -7.16 -4.36
CA THR A 49 3.20 -6.96 -5.25
C THR A 49 3.27 -7.97 -6.39
N SER A 50 2.13 -8.41 -6.90
CA SER A 50 2.08 -9.33 -8.06
C SER A 50 1.71 -8.57 -9.32
N ASN A 51 2.46 -8.81 -10.41
CA ASN A 51 2.06 -8.41 -11.75
C ASN A 51 1.87 -9.66 -12.61
N SER A 52 0.61 -9.94 -12.96
CA SER A 52 0.19 -11.08 -13.78
C SER A 52 -0.40 -10.65 -15.13
N SER A 53 -0.24 -9.38 -15.52
CA SER A 53 -0.84 -8.85 -16.75
C SER A 53 -0.18 -9.35 -18.04
N GLY A 54 1.03 -9.94 -17.94
CA GLY A 54 1.80 -10.43 -19.08
C GLY A 54 2.00 -11.95 -19.08
N PRO A 55 2.62 -12.50 -20.16
CA PRO A 55 2.90 -13.94 -20.28
C PRO A 55 3.92 -14.46 -19.25
N HIS A 56 4.61 -13.56 -18.55
CA HIS A 56 5.61 -13.86 -17.54
C HIS A 56 5.23 -13.15 -16.24
N PRO A 57 4.40 -13.77 -15.39
CA PRO A 57 4.00 -13.17 -14.13
C PRO A 57 5.22 -13.05 -13.19
N TYR A 58 5.28 -11.96 -12.43
CA TYR A 58 6.38 -11.68 -11.51
C TYR A 58 5.90 -11.04 -10.21
N PHE A 59 6.67 -11.29 -9.15
CA PHE A 59 6.61 -10.54 -7.91
C PHE A 59 7.57 -9.35 -7.97
N ASN A 60 7.11 -8.20 -7.49
CA ASN A 60 7.91 -7.01 -7.31
C ASN A 60 7.99 -6.66 -5.83
N PHE A 61 9.21 -6.63 -5.30
CA PHE A 61 9.55 -6.23 -3.95
C PHE A 61 10.17 -4.83 -4.02
N SER A 62 9.33 -3.81 -3.82
CA SER A 62 9.74 -2.42 -3.97
C SER A 62 10.15 -1.77 -2.64
N ASN A 63 10.94 -0.69 -2.74
CA ASN A 63 11.38 0.16 -1.63
C ASN A 63 12.09 -0.61 -0.51
N ILE A 64 12.98 -1.52 -0.86
CA ILE A 64 13.84 -2.25 0.08
C ILE A 64 14.98 -1.35 0.52
N ARG A 65 15.08 -1.07 1.83
CA ARG A 65 16.19 -0.27 2.38
C ARG A 65 17.49 -1.07 2.29
N TYR A 66 18.47 -0.55 1.58
CA TYR A 66 19.80 -1.17 1.49
C TYR A 66 20.90 -0.41 2.26
N ALA A 67 20.61 0.80 2.74
CA ALA A 67 21.54 1.60 3.54
C ALA A 67 20.82 2.47 4.59
N GLN A 68 21.58 2.94 5.57
CA GLN A 68 21.13 3.97 6.51
C GLN A 68 20.84 5.29 5.77
N PRO A 69 19.91 6.13 6.28
CA PRO A 69 19.65 7.43 5.70
C PRO A 69 20.94 8.28 5.65
N PRO A 70 21.35 8.81 4.47
CA PRO A 70 22.57 9.60 4.31
C PRO A 70 22.37 11.06 4.76
N ILE A 71 21.90 11.24 6.00
CA ILE A 71 21.53 12.53 6.59
C ILE A 71 22.43 12.87 7.78
N GLY A 72 22.46 14.14 8.18
CA GLY A 72 23.24 14.59 9.33
C GLY A 72 24.73 14.29 9.14
N GLN A 73 25.31 13.52 10.06
CA GLN A 73 26.73 13.15 10.00
C GLN A 73 27.05 12.16 8.87
N LEU A 74 26.07 11.40 8.36
CA LEU A 74 26.26 10.48 7.24
C LEU A 74 26.13 11.17 5.88
N ARG A 75 25.81 12.48 5.85
CA ARG A 75 25.67 13.20 4.59
C ARG A 75 27.06 13.37 3.96
N PHE A 76 27.18 12.95 2.70
CA PHE A 76 28.42 12.93 1.91
C PHE A 76 29.45 11.86 2.30
N ASP A 77 29.12 11.00 3.25
CA ASP A 77 29.91 9.80 3.55
C ASP A 77 29.48 8.62 2.65
N ALA A 78 30.30 7.58 2.61
CA ALA A 78 29.94 6.35 1.94
C ALA A 78 28.71 5.69 2.61
N PRO A 79 27.78 5.07 1.85
CA PRO A 79 26.63 4.39 2.41
C PRO A 79 27.01 3.32 3.44
N VAL A 80 26.29 3.29 4.55
CA VAL A 80 26.46 2.31 5.63
C VAL A 80 25.27 1.35 5.65
N ALA A 81 25.52 0.06 5.87
CA ALA A 81 24.47 -0.95 5.94
C ALA A 81 23.43 -0.65 7.05
N PRO A 82 22.14 -0.99 6.88
CA PRO A 82 21.14 -0.83 7.91
C PRO A 82 21.48 -1.67 9.16
N THR A 83 21.41 -1.06 10.33
CA THR A 83 21.75 -1.72 11.61
C THR A 83 20.52 -2.04 12.47
N VAL A 84 19.41 -1.36 12.22
CA VAL A 84 18.17 -1.53 12.98
C VAL A 84 17.22 -2.40 12.18
N ARG A 85 16.75 -3.49 12.80
CA ARG A 85 15.69 -4.32 12.22
C ARG A 85 14.34 -3.64 12.38
N ASN A 86 13.61 -3.51 11.27
CA ASN A 86 12.21 -3.10 11.27
C ASN A 86 11.31 -4.34 11.17
N SER A 87 10.46 -4.56 12.17
CA SER A 87 9.50 -5.67 12.21
C SER A 87 8.16 -5.34 11.55
N THR A 88 7.95 -4.10 11.11
CA THR A 88 6.76 -3.73 10.34
C THR A 88 6.92 -4.18 8.90
N VAL A 89 5.89 -4.80 8.34
CA VAL A 89 5.87 -5.20 6.93
C VAL A 89 5.86 -3.96 6.06
N ASN A 90 6.82 -3.88 5.15
CA ASN A 90 6.87 -2.88 4.08
C ASN A 90 6.26 -3.49 2.81
N ASP A 91 5.18 -2.91 2.32
CA ASP A 91 4.47 -3.31 1.11
C ASP A 91 5.01 -2.67 -0.18
N GLY A 92 6.06 -1.86 -0.05
CA GLY A 92 6.74 -1.18 -1.14
C GLY A 92 5.94 -0.05 -1.78
N GLN A 93 4.77 0.34 -1.25
CA GLN A 93 3.89 1.33 -1.90
C GLN A 93 4.31 2.79 -1.63
N GLN A 94 5.15 3.02 -0.62
CA GLN A 94 5.63 4.37 -0.30
C GLN A 94 6.73 4.80 -1.28
N GLY A 95 6.38 5.62 -2.27
CA GLY A 95 7.36 6.20 -3.19
C GLY A 95 8.30 7.19 -2.51
N VAL A 96 9.60 7.05 -2.78
CA VAL A 96 10.66 7.94 -2.29
C VAL A 96 11.59 8.30 -3.44
N ILE A 97 11.99 9.57 -3.53
CA ILE A 97 12.86 10.08 -4.59
C ILE A 97 14.04 10.82 -3.95
N CYS A 98 15.26 10.58 -4.43
CA CYS A 98 16.41 11.35 -3.97
C CYS A 98 16.33 12.81 -4.45
N PRO A 99 16.83 13.78 -3.67
CA PRO A 99 16.84 15.18 -4.07
C PRO A 99 17.61 15.36 -5.37
N GLN A 100 16.94 15.91 -6.36
CA GLN A 100 17.48 16.19 -7.67
C GLN A 100 16.76 17.41 -8.25
N ALA A 101 17.44 18.13 -9.15
CA ALA A 101 16.88 19.28 -9.82
C ALA A 101 17.16 19.19 -11.31
N ASN A 102 16.18 19.61 -12.12
CA ASN A 102 16.42 19.83 -13.54
C ASN A 102 17.01 21.24 -13.72
N PRO A 103 17.98 21.43 -14.62
CA PRO A 103 18.44 22.76 -14.95
C PRO A 103 17.32 23.54 -15.66
N GLY A 104 17.26 24.86 -15.45
CA GLY A 104 16.16 25.69 -15.97
C GLY A 104 15.99 25.61 -17.50
N TRP A 105 17.08 25.45 -18.25
CA TRP A 105 17.04 25.32 -19.71
C TRP A 105 16.33 24.04 -20.19
N PHE A 106 16.18 23.02 -19.33
CA PHE A 106 15.55 21.75 -19.68
C PHE A 106 14.09 21.92 -20.12
N ALA A 107 13.38 22.91 -19.55
CA ALA A 107 12.02 23.25 -19.99
C ALA A 107 11.99 23.76 -21.44
N GLY A 108 12.94 24.61 -21.82
CA GLY A 108 13.11 25.09 -23.20
C GLY A 108 13.48 23.97 -24.16
N ALA A 109 14.36 23.05 -23.73
CA ALA A 109 14.73 21.88 -24.53
C ALA A 109 13.55 20.93 -24.78
N LYS A 110 12.66 20.72 -23.81
CA LYS A 110 11.43 19.92 -23.99
C LYS A 110 10.51 20.52 -25.04
N ILE A 111 10.33 21.84 -25.04
CA ILE A 111 9.53 22.54 -26.05
C ILE A 111 10.14 22.38 -27.44
N TRP A 112 11.47 22.48 -27.53
CA TRP A 112 12.21 22.25 -28.79
C TRP A 112 12.00 20.82 -29.32
N LEU A 113 12.20 19.80 -28.48
CA LEU A 113 12.00 18.38 -28.84
C LEU A 113 10.55 18.07 -29.25
N ALA A 114 9.58 18.79 -28.69
CA ALA A 114 8.18 18.49 -28.89
C ALA A 114 7.62 19.01 -30.21
N THR A 115 7.98 20.20 -30.72
CA THR A 115 7.35 20.75 -31.96
C THR A 115 7.99 22.01 -32.59
N GLN A 116 8.99 22.68 -32.01
CA GLN A 116 9.30 24.09 -32.38
C GLN A 116 10.69 24.34 -32.99
N ASN A 117 10.77 25.29 -33.94
CA ASN A 117 12.02 25.80 -34.52
C ASN A 117 12.78 26.64 -33.47
N ILE A 118 14.07 26.35 -33.29
CA ILE A 118 14.92 26.96 -32.25
C ILE A 118 14.98 28.50 -32.31
N SER A 119 14.70 29.09 -33.46
CA SER A 119 14.66 30.54 -33.67
C SER A 119 13.53 31.26 -32.91
N LEU A 120 12.53 30.50 -32.43
CA LEU A 120 11.39 31.01 -31.65
C LEU A 120 11.55 30.77 -30.14
N LEU A 121 12.64 30.14 -29.71
CA LEU A 121 12.89 29.85 -28.30
C LEU A 121 13.33 31.12 -27.58
N SER A 122 12.36 31.82 -27.00
CA SER A 122 12.60 32.92 -26.06
C SER A 122 12.76 32.35 -24.66
N THR A 123 14.00 32.24 -24.18
CA THR A 123 14.26 32.09 -22.75
C THR A 123 14.18 33.47 -22.12
N GLY A 124 12.98 33.85 -21.66
CA GLY A 124 12.80 35.04 -20.82
C GLY A 124 13.70 34.98 -19.56
N PRO A 125 13.82 36.08 -18.81
CA PRO A 125 14.58 36.09 -17.56
C PRO A 125 14.01 35.03 -16.61
N PHE A 126 14.87 34.11 -16.16
CA PHE A 126 14.53 33.10 -15.16
C PHE A 126 14.75 33.66 -13.76
N THR A 127 13.75 33.52 -12.90
CA THR A 127 13.81 33.96 -11.51
C THR A 127 13.65 32.76 -10.55
N VAL A 128 14.01 32.94 -9.28
CA VAL A 128 13.85 31.91 -8.24
C VAL A 128 12.39 31.46 -8.11
N SER A 129 11.43 32.36 -8.39
CA SER A 129 10.00 32.08 -8.36
C SER A 129 9.54 31.12 -9.47
N ASP A 130 10.33 30.96 -10.54
CA ASP A 130 10.03 30.04 -11.65
C ASP A 130 10.51 28.61 -11.36
N ILE A 131 11.22 28.38 -10.25
CA ILE A 131 11.65 27.06 -9.80
C ILE A 131 10.43 26.29 -9.26
N PRO A 132 10.04 25.15 -9.87
CA PRO A 132 8.95 24.34 -9.34
C PRO A 132 9.27 23.83 -7.95
N ALA A 133 8.25 23.67 -7.11
CA ALA A 133 8.39 22.97 -5.85
C ALA A 133 8.90 21.53 -6.09
N PRO A 134 9.79 21.00 -5.23
CA PRO A 134 10.21 19.60 -5.30
C PRO A 134 9.00 18.66 -5.22
N ASP A 135 9.11 17.47 -5.85
CA ASP A 135 8.12 16.41 -5.70
C ASP A 135 7.95 16.09 -4.21
N PRO A 136 6.72 15.96 -3.67
CA PRO A 136 6.49 15.68 -2.25
C PRO A 136 7.15 14.40 -1.73
N ARG A 137 7.52 13.47 -2.62
CA ARG A 137 8.25 12.23 -2.30
C ARG A 137 9.76 12.44 -2.15
N THR A 138 10.24 13.65 -2.39
CA THR A 138 11.66 13.98 -2.31
C THR A 138 12.15 13.95 -0.86
N SER A 139 13.12 13.10 -0.57
CA SER A 139 13.73 12.95 0.75
C SER A 139 15.20 12.55 0.59
N GLU A 140 16.09 13.03 1.47
CA GLU A 140 17.46 12.52 1.51
C GLU A 140 17.54 11.08 2.02
N ASP A 141 16.56 10.64 2.83
CA ASP A 141 16.39 9.23 3.12
C ASP A 141 15.77 8.53 1.91
N CYS A 142 16.60 8.20 0.91
CA CYS A 142 16.17 7.63 -0.37
C CYS A 142 16.99 6.42 -0.85
N LEU A 143 17.82 5.83 0.01
CA LEU A 143 18.67 4.67 -0.34
C LEU A 143 17.86 3.36 -0.27
N PHE A 144 17.00 3.19 -1.27
CA PHE A 144 16.15 2.03 -1.48
C PHE A 144 16.38 1.39 -2.85
N LEU A 145 16.03 0.11 -2.98
CA LEU A 145 16.07 -0.63 -4.23
C LEU A 145 14.80 -1.46 -4.42
N ASP A 146 14.58 -1.87 -5.65
CA ASP A 146 13.49 -2.77 -6.03
C ASP A 146 14.07 -4.08 -6.56
N VAL A 147 13.39 -5.20 -6.28
CA VAL A 147 13.74 -6.52 -6.81
C VAL A 147 12.52 -7.12 -7.49
N VAL A 148 12.67 -7.46 -8.77
CA VAL A 148 11.64 -8.13 -9.55
C VAL A 148 12.05 -9.58 -9.80
N VAL A 149 11.17 -10.53 -9.45
CA VAL A 149 11.43 -11.97 -9.55
C VAL A 149 10.28 -12.66 -10.29
N PRO A 150 10.53 -13.45 -11.35
CA PRO A 150 9.49 -14.26 -11.97
C PRO A 150 8.80 -15.18 -10.95
N GLU A 151 7.47 -15.24 -10.96
CA GLU A 151 6.71 -16.07 -9.99
C GLU A 151 7.10 -17.54 -10.08
N SER A 152 7.38 -18.03 -11.31
CA SER A 152 7.81 -19.40 -11.57
C SER A 152 9.18 -19.76 -10.98
N ILE A 153 10.02 -18.77 -10.70
CA ILE A 153 11.31 -18.96 -10.02
C ILE A 153 11.12 -18.84 -8.52
N PHE A 154 10.37 -17.84 -8.06
CA PHE A 154 10.14 -17.61 -6.64
C PHE A 154 9.42 -18.78 -5.95
N THR A 155 8.48 -19.41 -6.65
CA THR A 155 7.69 -20.54 -6.13
C THR A 155 8.37 -21.89 -6.30
N LYS A 156 9.55 -21.93 -6.93
CA LYS A 156 10.28 -23.17 -7.22
C LYS A 156 11.25 -23.46 -6.08
N ASN A 157 10.90 -24.45 -5.26
CA ASN A 157 11.78 -25.03 -4.24
C ASN A 157 12.96 -25.79 -4.89
#